data_AF-A0A2V6ACE9-F1
#
_entry.id   AF-A0A2V6ACE9-F1
#
_cell.length_a   1.000
_cell.length_b   1.000
_cell.length_c   1.000
_cell.angle_alpha   90.00
_cell.angle_beta   90.00
_cell.angle_gamma   90.00
#
_symmetry.space_group_name_H-M   'P 1'
#
loop_
_entity.id
_entity.type
_entity.pdbx_description
1 polymer ?
#
loop_
_entity_poly.entity_id
_entity_poly.type
_entity_poly.pdbx_seq_one_letter_code
_entity_poly.pdbx_strand_id
1 'polypeptide(L)'
;MRLPYTVTCVGLIILGVCYGIDQDPQETLHYFLNLSEQRGNIFYQAKLDGVDYRALLKGAMAKDEKSLTALFKYTVKGSLMGEGADTHGAILQALLYYYGDKMYSKVLGRLDQLVRREVIAYLDERFGLESYSKRFPRTYALAPHKHST
;
A
#
# COMPACT_ATOMS: atom_id res chain seq x y z
N MET A 1 -14.79 -41.63 -10.03
CA MET A 1 -15.30 -41.33 -8.66
C MET A 1 -14.16 -40.74 -7.84
N ARG A 2 -14.18 -39.43 -7.58
CA ARG A 2 -13.35 -38.74 -6.59
C ARG A 2 -14.23 -37.69 -5.89
N LEU A 3 -14.27 -37.76 -4.57
CA LEU A 3 -15.09 -36.95 -3.68
C LEU A 3 -14.56 -35.51 -3.59
N PRO A 4 -15.42 -34.51 -3.33
CA PRO A 4 -15.01 -33.12 -3.10
C PRO A 4 -14.50 -32.93 -1.67
N TYR A 5 -13.33 -32.29 -1.52
CA TYR A 5 -12.81 -31.86 -0.22
C TYR A 5 -13.48 -30.53 0.17
N THR A 6 -14.44 -30.61 1.09
CA THR A 6 -14.88 -29.50 1.93
C THR A 6 -13.84 -29.28 3.04
N VAL A 7 -13.18 -28.12 3.05
CA VAL A 7 -12.38 -27.68 4.20
C VAL A 7 -13.13 -26.58 4.93
N THR A 8 -13.87 -27.00 5.95
CA THR A 8 -14.29 -26.15 7.07
C THR A 8 -13.07 -25.81 7.92
N CYS A 9 -12.68 -24.54 7.99
CA CYS A 9 -11.81 -24.03 9.05
C CYS A 9 -12.63 -23.11 9.97
N VAL A 10 -13.02 -23.67 11.11
CA VAL A 10 -13.52 -22.94 12.27
C VAL A 10 -12.33 -22.59 13.16
N GLY A 11 -12.16 -21.30 13.45
CA GLY A 11 -11.55 -20.78 14.68
C GLY A 11 -10.03 -20.84 14.80
N LEU A 12 -9.35 -19.70 14.59
CA LEU A 12 -8.55 -19.06 15.64
C LEU A 12 -8.24 -17.60 15.28
N ILE A 13 -8.55 -16.70 16.21
CA ILE A 13 -8.29 -15.26 16.14
C ILE A 13 -6.79 -15.03 16.38
N ILE A 14 -6.06 -14.69 15.31
CA ILE A 14 -4.88 -13.83 15.38
C ILE A 14 -5.08 -12.83 14.25
N LEU A 15 -5.00 -11.53 14.56
CA LEU A 15 -5.05 -10.40 13.62
C LEU A 15 -3.81 -10.37 12.68
N GLY A 16 -3.47 -11.51 12.11
CA GLY A 16 -2.67 -11.60 10.90
C GLY A 16 -3.64 -11.55 9.74
N VAL A 17 -3.99 -10.35 9.28
CA VAL A 17 -4.61 -10.22 7.97
C VAL A 17 -3.53 -10.63 6.97
N CYS A 18 -3.52 -11.92 6.64
CA CYS A 18 -2.94 -12.41 5.41
C CYS A 18 -3.66 -11.67 4.28
N TYR A 19 -3.18 -10.47 3.92
CA TYR A 19 -3.56 -9.74 2.70
C TYR A 19 -2.96 -10.52 1.51
N GLY A 20 -3.44 -11.76 1.36
CA GLY A 20 -3.02 -12.72 0.36
C GLY A 20 -3.86 -12.53 -0.90
N ILE A 21 -3.21 -12.02 -1.94
CA ILE A 21 -3.25 -12.43 -3.36
C ILE A 21 -4.60 -12.46 -4.12
N ASP A 22 -5.78 -12.55 -3.49
CA ASP A 22 -7.07 -12.77 -4.16
C ASP A 22 -8.15 -11.69 -3.92
N GLN A 23 -7.90 -10.66 -3.10
CA GLN A 23 -8.86 -9.56 -2.96
C GLN A 23 -8.70 -8.54 -4.08
N ASP A 24 -9.83 -8.12 -4.67
CA ASP A 24 -9.85 -7.05 -5.68
C ASP A 24 -9.20 -5.78 -5.08
N PRO A 25 -8.15 -5.24 -5.72
CA PRO A 25 -7.50 -4.02 -5.27
C PRO A 25 -8.49 -2.85 -5.11
N GLN A 26 -9.55 -2.81 -5.91
CA GLN A 26 -10.58 -1.79 -5.80
C GLN A 26 -11.39 -1.93 -4.51
N GLU A 27 -11.84 -3.14 -4.16
CA GLU A 27 -12.53 -3.40 -2.90
C GLU A 27 -11.66 -3.05 -1.70
N THR A 28 -10.37 -3.40 -1.75
CA THR A 28 -9.39 -3.08 -0.70
C THR A 28 -9.26 -1.57 -0.51
N LEU A 29 -9.20 -0.80 -1.60
CA LEU A 29 -9.13 0.66 -1.52
C LEU A 29 -10.44 1.28 -1.02
N HIS A 30 -11.60 0.73 -1.39
CA HIS A 30 -12.88 1.15 -0.84
C HIS A 30 -13.00 0.84 0.65
N TYR A 31 -12.48 -0.29 1.12
CA TYR A 31 -12.40 -0.59 2.55
C TYR A 31 -11.62 0.49 3.29
N PHE A 32 -10.41 0.82 2.85
CA PHE A 32 -9.61 1.87 3.49
C PHE A 32 -10.31 3.22 3.45
N LEU A 33 -10.96 3.56 2.34
CA LEU A 33 -11.66 4.83 2.20
C LEU A 33 -12.81 5.00 3.20
N ASN A 34 -13.44 3.89 3.60
CA ASN A 34 -14.54 3.86 4.56
C ASN A 34 -14.11 3.55 5.99
N LEU A 35 -12.82 3.27 6.22
CA LEU A 35 -12.29 3.02 7.56
C LEU A 35 -12.57 4.22 8.46
N SER A 36 -13.17 4.01 9.64
CA SER A 36 -13.45 5.11 10.58
C SER A 36 -12.16 5.83 11.00
N GLU A 37 -12.24 7.13 11.28
CA GLU A 37 -11.10 7.87 11.85
C GLU A 37 -10.94 7.42 13.31
N GLN A 38 -9.85 6.70 13.61
CA GLN A 38 -9.51 6.21 14.93
C GLN A 38 -8.13 6.72 15.31
N ARG A 39 -7.91 6.93 16.61
CA ARG A 39 -6.63 7.43 17.11
C ARG A 39 -5.52 6.45 16.73
N GLY A 40 -4.50 6.96 16.03
CA GLY A 40 -3.34 6.18 15.62
C GLY A 40 -3.36 5.72 14.17
N ASN A 41 -4.52 5.69 13.50
CA ASN A 41 -4.58 5.32 12.09
C ASN A 41 -4.14 6.46 11.14
N ILE A 42 -3.95 6.12 9.87
CA ILE A 42 -3.42 7.03 8.86
C ILE A 42 -4.26 8.30 8.68
N PHE A 43 -5.59 8.20 8.77
CA PHE A 43 -6.49 9.33 8.56
C PHE A 43 -6.39 10.32 9.71
N TYR A 44 -6.28 9.83 10.94
CA TYR A 44 -6.06 10.67 12.11
C TYR A 44 -4.69 11.35 12.06
N GLN A 45 -3.61 10.62 11.75
CA GLN A 45 -2.26 11.19 11.69
C GLN A 45 -2.14 12.23 10.57
N ALA A 46 -2.65 11.94 9.37
CA ALA A 46 -2.63 12.90 8.26
C ALA A 46 -3.43 14.17 8.56
N LYS A 47 -4.55 14.06 9.27
CA LYS A 47 -5.31 15.22 9.72
C LYS A 47 -4.51 16.09 10.69
N LEU A 48 -3.74 15.50 11.60
CA LEU A 48 -2.82 16.25 12.47
C LEU A 48 -1.73 16.97 11.68
N ASP A 49 -1.27 16.37 10.58
CA ASP A 49 -0.32 16.98 9.64
C ASP A 49 -0.99 17.98 8.65
N GLY A 50 -2.30 18.25 8.80
CA GLY A 50 -3.04 19.17 7.93
C GLY A 50 -3.34 18.63 6.53
N VAL A 51 -3.29 17.33 6.33
CA VAL A 51 -3.49 16.63 5.06
C VAL A 51 -4.84 15.92 5.03
N ASP A 52 -5.67 16.22 4.03
CA ASP A 52 -6.89 15.45 3.75
C ASP A 52 -6.55 14.15 3.01
N TYR A 53 -6.14 13.14 3.77
CA TYR A 53 -5.74 11.85 3.22
C TYR A 53 -6.88 11.14 2.47
N ARG A 54 -8.14 11.33 2.89
CA ARG A 54 -9.28 10.72 2.19
C ARG A 54 -9.48 11.34 0.83
N ALA A 55 -9.36 12.65 0.70
CA ALA A 55 -9.43 13.32 -0.60
C ALA A 55 -8.30 12.83 -1.53
N LEU A 56 -7.07 12.71 -1.01
CA LEU A 56 -5.95 12.16 -1.77
C LEU A 56 -6.20 10.72 -2.20
N LEU A 57 -6.71 9.86 -1.31
CA LEU A 57 -7.03 8.48 -1.67
C LEU A 57 -8.14 8.39 -2.72
N LYS A 58 -9.21 9.19 -2.59
CA LYS A 58 -10.29 9.27 -3.60
C LYS A 58 -9.76 9.71 -4.96
N GLY A 59 -8.92 10.74 -4.99
CA GLY A 59 -8.30 11.20 -6.23
C GLY A 59 -7.41 10.14 -6.85
N ALA A 60 -6.59 9.47 -6.05
CA ALA A 60 -5.76 8.36 -6.53
C ALA A 60 -6.62 7.19 -7.06
N MET A 61 -7.75 6.86 -6.43
CA MET A 61 -8.69 5.87 -6.97
C MET A 61 -9.32 6.33 -8.28
N ALA A 62 -9.55 7.63 -8.47
CA ALA A 62 -10.01 8.22 -9.73
C ALA A 62 -8.92 8.36 -10.81
N LYS A 63 -7.76 7.70 -10.63
CA LYS A 63 -6.59 7.76 -11.53
C LYS A 63 -5.95 9.15 -11.67
N ASP A 64 -6.15 10.05 -10.70
CA ASP A 64 -5.46 11.34 -10.66
C ASP A 64 -3.99 11.18 -10.22
N GLU A 65 -3.06 11.41 -11.16
CA GLU A 65 -1.61 11.33 -10.91
C GLU A 65 -1.16 12.33 -9.82
N LYS A 66 -1.83 13.48 -9.65
CA LYS A 66 -1.47 14.46 -8.61
C LYS A 66 -1.75 13.94 -7.21
N SER A 67 -2.93 13.35 -7.02
CA SER A 67 -3.31 12.72 -5.75
C SER A 67 -2.41 11.54 -5.40
N LEU A 68 -2.08 10.68 -6.37
CA LEU A 68 -1.12 9.60 -6.17
C LEU A 68 0.29 10.14 -5.80
N THR A 69 0.73 11.20 -6.48
CA THR A 69 2.00 11.88 -6.16
C THR A 69 2.00 12.44 -4.74
N ALA A 70 0.88 13.02 -4.29
CA ALA A 70 0.77 13.56 -2.95
C ALA A 70 0.87 12.46 -1.88
N LEU A 71 0.26 11.30 -2.12
CA LEU A 71 0.39 10.13 -1.24
C LEU A 71 1.84 9.64 -1.15
N PHE A 72 2.57 9.56 -2.28
CA PHE A 72 4.00 9.21 -2.26
C PHE A 72 4.84 10.22 -1.49
N LYS A 73 4.60 11.52 -1.68
CA LYS A 73 5.32 12.57 -0.94
C LYS A 73 5.01 12.53 0.55
N TYR A 74 3.80 12.12 0.91
CA TYR A 74 3.39 11.96 2.30
C TYR A 74 4.16 10.86 3.03
N THR A 75 4.66 9.83 2.32
CA THR A 75 5.56 8.82 2.90
C THR A 75 6.80 9.42 3.57
N VAL A 76 7.30 10.56 3.06
CA VAL A 76 8.49 11.24 3.60
C VAL A 76 8.11 12.39 4.55
N LYS A 77 7.02 13.09 4.24
CA LYS A 77 6.63 14.32 4.96
C LYS A 77 5.71 14.08 6.15
N GLY A 78 4.99 12.97 6.15
CA GLY A 78 4.01 12.64 7.17
C GLY A 78 4.68 12.14 8.44
N SER A 79 4.08 12.44 9.58
CA SER A 79 4.50 11.97 10.90
C SER A 79 4.02 10.53 11.14
N LEU A 80 4.33 9.62 10.21
CA LEU A 80 3.83 8.24 10.17
C LEU A 80 4.45 7.37 11.26
N MET A 81 3.62 6.81 12.14
CA MET A 81 4.07 5.89 13.19
C MET A 81 3.06 4.77 13.46
N GLY A 82 3.54 3.61 13.90
CA GLY A 82 2.70 2.46 14.30
C GLY A 82 1.65 2.12 13.25
N GLU A 83 0.39 2.01 13.68
CA GLU A 83 -0.75 1.68 12.82
C GLU A 83 -0.90 2.62 11.61
N GLY A 84 -0.55 3.90 11.76
CA GLY A 84 -0.61 4.86 10.65
C GLY A 84 0.39 4.55 9.55
N ALA A 85 1.62 4.18 9.93
CA ALA A 85 2.64 3.71 9.00
C ALA A 85 2.20 2.40 8.34
N ASP A 86 1.71 1.44 9.13
CA ASP A 86 1.27 0.13 8.61
C ASP A 86 0.13 0.30 7.59
N THR A 87 -0.87 1.11 7.91
CA THR A 87 -2.02 1.38 7.05
C THR A 87 -1.59 2.15 5.80
N HIS A 88 -0.68 3.12 5.91
CA HIS A 88 -0.13 3.83 4.75
C HIS A 88 0.55 2.85 3.78
N GLY A 89 1.40 1.94 4.28
CA GLY A 89 2.02 0.90 3.47
C GLY A 89 1.00 -0.01 2.79
N ALA A 90 -0.08 -0.38 3.49
CA ALA A 90 -1.13 -1.22 2.92
C ALA A 90 -1.83 -0.54 1.75
N ILE A 91 -2.08 0.76 1.88
CA ILE A 91 -2.68 1.59 0.84
C ILE A 91 -1.73 1.72 -0.35
N LEU A 92 -0.42 1.92 -0.13
CA LEU A 92 0.57 1.96 -1.22
C LEU A 92 0.61 0.63 -2.00
N GLN A 93 0.61 -0.49 -1.29
CA GLN A 93 0.54 -1.82 -1.88
C GLN A 93 -0.75 -2.02 -2.70
N ALA A 94 -1.91 -1.67 -2.14
CA ALA A 94 -3.19 -1.76 -2.85
C ALA A 94 -3.23 -0.85 -4.09
N LEU A 95 -2.66 0.36 -4.01
CA LEU A 95 -2.54 1.27 -5.15
C LEU A 95 -1.61 0.72 -6.23
N LEU A 96 -0.51 0.05 -5.87
CA LEU A 96 0.36 -0.62 -6.83
C LEU A 96 -0.38 -1.71 -7.60
N TYR A 97 -1.16 -2.55 -6.89
CA TYR A 97 -2.03 -3.52 -7.54
C TYR A 97 -3.07 -2.86 -8.44
N TYR A 98 -3.72 -1.80 -7.96
CA TYR A 98 -4.79 -1.11 -8.67
C TYR A 98 -4.32 -0.35 -9.93
N TYR A 99 -3.14 0.26 -9.88
CA TYR A 99 -2.54 0.95 -11.04
C TYR A 99 -1.77 0.02 -11.96
N GLY A 100 -1.27 -1.08 -11.42
CA GLY A 100 -0.30 -1.94 -12.08
C GLY A 100 1.09 -1.30 -12.17
N ASP A 101 2.07 -2.15 -12.44
CA ASP A 101 3.49 -1.80 -12.40
C ASP A 101 3.85 -0.61 -13.29
N LYS A 102 3.37 -0.60 -14.55
CA LYS A 102 3.74 0.42 -15.55
C LYS A 102 3.30 1.83 -15.16
N MET A 103 2.06 1.99 -14.70
CA MET A 103 1.52 3.32 -14.39
C MET A 103 2.03 3.81 -13.04
N TYR A 104 2.08 2.93 -12.05
CA TYR A 104 2.59 3.28 -10.72
C TYR A 104 4.06 3.71 -10.79
N SER A 105 4.92 2.92 -11.45
CA SER A 105 6.33 3.26 -11.63
C SER A 105 6.55 4.53 -12.45
N LYS A 106 5.72 4.82 -13.46
CA LYS A 106 5.78 6.07 -14.23
C LYS A 106 5.56 7.30 -13.34
N VAL A 107 4.59 7.25 -12.42
CA VAL A 107 4.31 8.37 -11.51
C VAL A 107 5.40 8.48 -10.46
N LEU A 108 5.75 7.38 -9.80
CA LEU A 108 6.78 7.37 -8.76
C LEU A 108 8.17 7.77 -9.30
N GLY A 109 8.53 7.31 -10.49
CA GLY A 109 9.82 7.56 -11.13
C GLY A 109 10.12 9.03 -11.42
N ARG A 110 9.11 9.89 -11.44
CA ARG A 110 9.26 11.35 -11.63
C ARG A 110 9.57 12.11 -10.33
N LEU A 111 9.48 11.46 -9.18
CA LEU A 111 9.71 12.08 -7.88
C LEU A 111 11.17 11.95 -7.46
N ASP A 112 11.61 12.75 -6.50
CA ASP A 112 12.99 12.77 -6.02
C ASP A 112 13.39 11.41 -5.42
N GLN A 113 14.70 11.13 -5.43
CA GLN A 113 15.26 9.85 -5.01
C GLN A 113 14.84 9.44 -3.59
N LEU A 114 14.75 10.41 -2.67
CA LEU A 114 14.31 10.16 -1.29
C LEU A 114 12.89 9.57 -1.26
N VAL A 115 11.94 10.20 -1.97
CA VAL A 115 10.54 9.73 -2.02
C VAL A 115 10.47 8.34 -2.63
N ARG A 116 11.18 8.10 -3.73
CA ARG A 116 11.22 6.76 -4.35
C ARG A 116 11.73 5.71 -3.37
N ARG A 117 12.85 5.98 -2.70
CA ARG A 117 13.45 5.04 -1.74
C ARG A 117 12.51 4.71 -0.59
N GLU A 118 11.88 5.71 0.03
CA GLU A 118 10.98 5.45 1.16
C GLU A 118 9.73 4.67 0.72
N VAL A 119 9.11 5.03 -0.41
CA VAL A 119 7.96 4.26 -0.94
C VAL A 119 8.36 2.80 -1.23
N ILE A 120 9.53 2.57 -1.82
CA ILE A 120 10.02 1.22 -2.10
C ILE A 120 10.31 0.45 -0.80
N ALA A 121 10.87 1.08 0.22
CA ALA A 121 11.10 0.43 1.52
C ALA A 121 9.78 -0.08 2.16
N TYR A 122 8.72 0.72 2.13
CA TYR A 122 7.38 0.29 2.58
C TYR A 122 6.85 -0.92 1.79
N LEU A 123 7.15 -1.01 0.48
CA LEU A 123 6.71 -2.12 -0.36
C LEU A 123 7.56 -3.38 -0.12
N ASP A 124 8.88 -3.23 0.06
CA ASP A 124 9.80 -4.34 0.35
C ASP A 124 9.38 -5.09 1.62
N GLU A 125 9.05 -4.37 2.69
CA GLU A 125 8.59 -4.94 3.96
C GLU A 125 7.28 -5.72 3.82
N ARG A 126 6.42 -5.35 2.87
CA ARG A 126 5.07 -5.91 2.71
C ARG A 126 4.98 -7.10 1.78
N PHE A 127 5.77 -7.14 0.72
CA PHE A 127 5.70 -8.22 -0.27
C PHE A 127 6.66 -9.37 0.04
N GLY A 128 7.75 -9.10 0.76
CA GLY A 128 8.93 -9.95 0.72
C GLY A 128 9.62 -9.85 -0.66
N LEU A 129 10.95 -9.70 -0.64
CA LEU A 129 11.76 -9.28 -1.80
C LEU A 129 11.54 -10.09 -3.09
N GLU A 130 11.35 -11.41 -2.96
CA GLU A 130 11.31 -12.30 -4.13
C GLU A 130 9.98 -12.21 -4.92
N SER A 131 8.85 -11.99 -4.24
CA SER A 131 7.54 -11.89 -4.90
C SER A 131 7.36 -10.51 -5.54
N TYR A 132 7.91 -9.48 -4.91
CA TYR A 132 7.83 -8.10 -5.34
C TYR A 132 8.55 -7.85 -6.67
N SER A 133 9.81 -8.26 -6.75
CA SER A 133 10.67 -8.06 -7.93
C SER A 133 10.13 -8.76 -9.19
N LYS A 134 9.56 -9.96 -9.05
CA LYS A 134 8.98 -10.72 -10.16
C LYS A 134 7.65 -10.10 -10.64
N ARG A 135 6.81 -9.63 -9.72
CA ARG A 135 5.45 -9.16 -10.05
C ARG A 135 5.41 -7.69 -10.49
N PHE A 136 6.29 -6.86 -9.95
CA PHE A 136 6.35 -5.41 -10.20
C PHE A 136 7.77 -4.94 -10.53
N PRO A 137 8.41 -5.49 -11.60
CA PRO A 137 9.83 -5.26 -11.86
C PRO A 137 10.18 -3.79 -12.13
N ARG A 138 9.28 -3.01 -12.73
CA ARG A 138 9.54 -1.58 -13.02
C ARG A 138 9.50 -0.75 -11.76
N THR A 139 8.55 -1.03 -10.87
CA THR A 139 8.43 -0.34 -9.58
C THR A 139 9.59 -0.73 -8.68
N TYR A 140 9.91 -2.02 -8.60
CA TYR A 140 11.07 -2.55 -7.87
C TYR A 140 12.34 -1.77 -8.25
N ALA A 141 12.66 -1.67 -9.55
CA ALA A 141 13.88 -1.03 -10.03
C ALA A 141 14.05 0.48 -9.72
N LEU A 142 13.08 1.16 -9.07
CA LEU A 142 13.14 2.60 -8.79
C LEU A 142 14.01 2.99 -7.58
N ALA A 143 14.44 2.04 -6.76
CA ALA A 143 15.36 2.28 -5.64
C ALA A 143 16.23 1.06 -5.31
N PRO A 144 17.34 1.24 -4.57
CA PRO A 144 18.07 0.13 -3.97
C PRO A 144 17.22 -0.61 -2.92
N HIS A 145 17.34 -1.93 -2.87
CA HIS A 145 16.63 -2.78 -1.91
C HIS A 145 17.57 -3.26 -0.83
N LYS A 146 17.08 -3.35 0.41
CA LYS A 146 17.84 -3.97 1.48
C LYS A 146 17.76 -5.49 1.33
N HIS A 147 18.85 -6.11 0.92
CA HIS A 147 18.98 -7.56 1.08
C HIS A 147 19.14 -7.84 2.58
N SER A 148 18.16 -8.50 3.19
CA SER A 148 18.38 -9.09 4.51
C SER A 148 19.45 -10.18 4.35
N THR A 149 20.67 -9.87 4.78
CA THR A 149 21.73 -10.85 5.09
C THR A 149 21.37 -11.64 6.33
#